data_AF-A0A962WHW1-F1
#
_entry.id   AF-A0A962WHW1-F1
#
_cell.length_a   1.000
_cell.length_b   1.000
_cell.length_c   1.000
_cell.angle_alpha   90.00
_cell.angle_beta   90.00
_cell.angle_gamma   90.00
#
_symmetry.space_group_name_H-M   'P 1'
#
loop_
_entity.id
_entity.type
_entity.pdbx_description
1 polymer ?
#
loop_
_entity_poly.entity_id
_entity_poly.type
_entity_poly.pdbx_seq_one_letter_code
_entity_poly.pdbx_strand_id
1 'polypeptide(L)' 'MPRVKRGVQARARHKKILKAAKGYRGRRKSVFRVAKQAVIKA' A
#
# COMPACT_ATOMS: atom_id res chain seq x y z
N MET A 1 -22.21 4.00 -21.52
CA MET A 1 -21.68 3.16 -20.41
C MET A 1 -21.28 4.06 -19.24
N PRO A 2 -21.68 3.76 -17.99
CA PRO A 2 -21.30 4.55 -16.82
C PRO A 2 -19.83 4.32 -16.41
N ARG A 3 -19.10 5.40 -16.04
CA ARG A 3 -17.71 5.34 -15.57
C ARG A 3 -17.66 5.04 -14.07
N VAL A 4 -17.10 3.90 -13.68
CA VAL A 4 -16.89 3.56 -12.26
C VAL A 4 -15.64 4.26 -11.70
N LYS A 5 -15.82 5.09 -10.67
CA LYS A 5 -14.72 5.79 -9.97
C LYS A 5 -13.96 4.84 -9.03
N ARG A 6 -12.63 4.77 -9.15
CA ARG A 6 -11.76 3.82 -8.39
C ARG A 6 -11.01 4.41 -7.18
N GLY A 7 -11.22 5.70 -6.86
CA GLY A 7 -10.39 6.42 -5.89
C GLY A 7 -10.38 5.82 -4.47
N VAL A 8 -11.55 5.45 -3.96
CA VAL A 8 -11.70 4.92 -2.58
C VAL A 8 -11.05 3.54 -2.44
N GLN A 9 -11.32 2.64 -3.40
CA GLN A 9 -10.76 1.28 -3.40
C GLN A 9 -9.23 1.29 -3.54
N ALA A 10 -8.66 2.21 -4.31
CA ALA A 10 -7.21 2.38 -4.40
C ALA A 10 -6.58 2.80 -3.06
N ARG A 11 -7.15 3.81 -2.39
CA ARG A 11 -6.64 4.28 -1.09
C ARG A 11 -6.74 3.20 -0.01
N ALA A 12 -7.83 2.44 0.02
CA ALA A 12 -8.01 1.35 0.97
C ALA A 12 -6.95 0.25 0.80
N ARG A 13 -6.65 -0.16 -0.44
CA ARG A 13 -5.60 -1.14 -0.74
C ARG A 13 -4.21 -0.68 -0.29
N HIS A 14 -3.88 0.60 -0.50
CA HIS A 14 -2.60 1.14 -0.07
C HIS A 14 -2.44 1.11 1.46
N LYS A 15 -3.49 1.46 2.20
CA LYS A 15 -3.48 1.42 3.66
C LYS A 15 -3.29 -0.01 4.22
N LYS A 16 -3.83 -1.04 3.57
CA LYS A 16 -3.63 -2.45 3.98
C LYS A 16 -2.15 -2.84 3.96
N ILE A 17 -1.45 -2.57 2.85
CA ILE A 17 -0.01 -2.88 2.72
C ILE A 17 0.83 -2.04 3.69
N LEU A 18 0.54 -0.75 3.85
CA LEU A 18 1.28 0.09 4.81
C LEU A 18 1.06 -0.35 6.26
N LYS A 19 -0.13 -0.89 6.60
CA LYS A 19 -0.39 -1.47 7.90
C LYS A 19 0.42 -2.75 8.13
N ALA A 20 0.57 -3.59 7.10
CA ALA A 20 1.41 -4.79 7.16
C ALA A 20 2.90 -4.46 7.26
N ALA A 21 3.35 -3.37 6.64
CA ALA A 21 4.74 -2.92 6.67
C ALA A 21 5.13 -2.11 7.92
N LYS A 22 4.26 -2.05 8.95
CA LYS A 22 4.59 -1.37 10.21
C LYS A 22 5.79 -2.05 10.87
N GLY A 23 6.72 -1.26 11.39
CA GLY A 23 7.98 -1.74 11.98
C GLY A 23 9.15 -1.81 10.99
N TYR A 24 8.90 -1.69 9.68
CA TYR A 24 10.01 -1.65 8.72
C TYR A 24 10.80 -0.33 8.77
N ARG A 25 12.10 -0.41 8.51
CA ARG A 25 13.03 0.74 8.56
C ARG A 25 12.85 1.67 7.36
N GLY A 26 12.91 2.99 7.61
CA GLY A 26 12.93 4.02 6.57
C GLY A 26 11.70 4.04 5.66
N ARG A 27 11.90 4.13 4.34
CA ARG A 27 10.81 4.25 3.35
C ARG A 27 9.95 2.99 3.21
N ARG A 28 10.38 1.86 3.76
CA ARG A 28 9.65 0.59 3.74
C ARG A 28 8.35 0.61 4.56
N LYS A 29 8.19 1.52 5.54
CA LYS A 29 6.95 1.68 6.32
C LYS A 29 6.00 2.78 5.81
N SER A 30 6.46 3.68 4.94
CA SER A 30 5.73 4.90 4.56
C SER A 30 5.35 4.98 3.09
N VAL A 31 6.16 4.41 2.19
CA VAL A 31 5.94 4.49 0.74
C VAL A 31 5.34 3.19 0.23
N PHE A 32 4.13 3.25 -0.36
CA PHE A 32 3.39 2.05 -0.79
C PHE A 32 4.20 1.11 -1.72
N ARG A 33 4.88 1.62 -2.75
CA ARG A 33 5.67 0.76 -3.66
C ARG A 33 6.77 0.00 -2.93
N VAL A 34 7.49 0.70 -2.06
CA VAL A 34 8.63 0.14 -1.31
C VAL A 34 8.12 -0.80 -0.21
N ALA A 35 7.04 -0.43 0.47
CA ALA A 35 6.35 -1.27 1.44
C ALA A 35 5.85 -2.57 0.79
N LYS A 36 5.24 -2.50 -0.40
CA LYS A 36 4.78 -3.68 -1.14
C LYS A 36 5.95 -4.61 -1.48
N GLN A 37 7.06 -4.06 -1.98
CA GLN A 37 8.27 -4.85 -2.27
C GLN A 37 8.84 -5.49 -1.00
N ALA A 38 8.88 -4.75 0.11
CA ALA A 38 9.38 -5.26 1.38
C ALA A 38 8.49 -6.36 1.96
N VAL A 39 7.17 -6.21 1.88
CA VAL A 39 6.19 -7.21 2.38
C VAL A 39 6.18 -8.48 1.54
N ILE A 40 6.46 -8.41 0.24
CA ILE A 40 6.52 -9.59 -0.65
C ILE A 40 7.86 -10.33 -0.51
N LYS A 41 8.94 -9.60 -0.22
CA LYS A 41 10.29 -10.17 -0.10
C LYS A 41 10.57 -10.75 1.30
N ALA A 42 9.97 -10.17 2.34
CA ALA A 42 9.99 -10.70 3.69
C ALA A 42 9.16 -11.98 3.77
#